data_AF-A0A0D7WB34-F1
#
_entry.id   AF-A0A0D7WB34-F1
#
_cell.length_a   1.000
_cell.length_b   1.000
_cell.length_c   1.000
_cell.angle_alpha   90.00
_cell.angle_beta   90.00
_cell.angle_gamma   90.00
#
_symmetry.space_group_name_H-M   'P 1'
#
loop_
_entity.id
_entity.type
_entity.pdbx_description
1 polymer ?
#
loop_
_entity_poly.entity_id
_entity_poly.type
_entity_poly.pdbx_seq_one_letter_code
_entity_poly.pdbx_strand_id
1 'polypeptide(L)'
;MATLYLGSCDTGKRPNNRKTYLKPYHMDGLLLDKVSFRDDDRTKWRSFRNVDGNEVLMLQQFLFDAGFMPRNDFSGIFGYVTQAAVRLFQEYVRTVENVSTMVPDGIVGAGTMKHIMRWKNNGITSVWSQFKTNPTPQYINWINLLNKAKQHYALNPGPILSEFNTLGKTYSSIKPHDWDFSTDKIHLIGVRRNQNESTTKRKNDDLFFLLINGMVFTFWGSTDPSVTMAQRQDEAFLIEGQHLYRFGWHKITNERKIYRALKPKNPKGVMILRDWDNNNSLTNNDLKVVDNQGRTKGLQVNPSINIHWTGVGSSNFSAGCQVIAGKSYLNHNNKLQNCSGFASTSYSGLTTSKKKTKGAYNMFTDLVLCYAPPNISELYYTLGREESLDLSSEFGSDFASKTLTKLQSI
;
A
#
# COMPACT_ATOMS: atom_id res chain seq x y z
N MET A 1 19.26 20.61 -19.80
CA MET A 1 18.22 19.57 -19.76
C MET A 1 17.09 20.04 -18.86
N ALA A 2 15.84 19.95 -19.31
CA ALA A 2 14.69 20.37 -18.53
C ALA A 2 14.44 19.43 -17.35
N THR A 3 13.91 19.94 -16.24
CA THR A 3 13.47 19.10 -15.12
C THR A 3 12.27 18.27 -15.55
N LEU A 4 12.37 16.94 -15.49
CA LEU A 4 11.25 16.04 -15.80
C LEU A 4 10.47 15.69 -14.55
N TYR A 5 9.14 15.70 -14.65
CA TYR A 5 8.23 15.33 -13.56
C TYR A 5 6.86 14.95 -14.13
N LEU A 6 5.93 14.57 -13.27
CA LEU A 6 4.57 14.18 -13.65
C LEU A 6 3.93 15.16 -14.66
N GLY A 7 3.53 14.67 -15.82
CA GLY A 7 2.94 15.43 -16.92
C GLY A 7 3.92 15.88 -18.03
N SER A 8 5.23 15.70 -17.89
CA SER A 8 6.18 15.92 -19.01
C SER A 8 5.89 14.93 -20.14
N CYS A 9 5.81 15.40 -21.37
CA CYS A 9 5.53 14.60 -22.57
C CYS A 9 6.55 14.93 -23.64
N ASP A 10 7.19 13.92 -24.21
CA ASP A 10 8.08 14.09 -25.36
C ASP A 10 7.33 14.72 -26.55
N THR A 11 8.11 15.23 -27.51
CA THR A 11 7.56 15.90 -28.70
C THR A 11 6.58 14.98 -29.42
N GLY A 12 5.34 15.44 -29.60
CA GLY A 12 4.27 14.68 -30.25
C GLY A 12 3.65 13.54 -29.43
N LYS A 13 4.06 13.33 -28.17
CA LYS A 13 3.55 12.23 -27.32
C LYS A 13 2.37 12.59 -26.44
N ARG A 14 1.98 13.87 -26.39
CA ARG A 14 0.79 14.29 -25.62
C ARG A 14 -0.47 13.56 -26.12
N PRO A 15 -1.27 12.91 -25.24
CA PRO A 15 -2.47 12.19 -25.68
C PRO A 15 -3.51 13.11 -26.31
N ASN A 16 -4.08 12.69 -27.44
CA ASN A 16 -5.22 13.35 -28.08
C ASN A 16 -6.43 13.40 -27.13
N ASN A 17 -6.72 12.30 -26.44
CA ASN A 17 -7.76 12.23 -25.40
C ASN A 17 -7.16 11.95 -24.01
N ARG A 18 -6.93 13.04 -23.26
CA ARG A 18 -6.37 12.99 -21.91
C ARG A 18 -7.29 12.28 -20.89
N LYS A 19 -8.61 12.36 -21.06
CA LYS A 19 -9.57 11.69 -20.18
C LYS A 19 -9.45 10.18 -20.33
N THR A 20 -9.42 9.68 -21.57
CA THR A 20 -9.21 8.25 -21.86
C THR A 20 -7.88 7.76 -21.30
N TYR A 21 -6.80 8.52 -21.48
CA TYR A 21 -5.48 8.17 -20.94
C TYR A 21 -5.49 8.04 -19.41
N LEU A 22 -6.19 8.93 -18.70
CA LEU A 22 -6.22 8.94 -17.23
C LEU A 22 -7.26 7.99 -16.62
N LYS A 23 -8.21 7.47 -17.42
CA LYS A 23 -9.31 6.60 -16.97
C LYS A 23 -8.88 5.42 -16.09
N PRO A 24 -7.77 4.70 -16.36
CA PRO A 24 -7.31 3.61 -15.50
C PRO A 24 -6.94 4.05 -14.07
N TYR A 25 -6.62 5.33 -13.87
CA TYR A 25 -6.23 5.89 -12.58
C TYR A 25 -7.35 6.72 -11.95
N HIS A 26 -8.15 7.41 -12.76
CA HIS A 26 -9.18 8.35 -12.33
C HIS A 26 -10.56 7.69 -12.30
N MET A 27 -10.71 6.71 -11.39
CA MET A 27 -11.87 5.83 -11.36
C MET A 27 -13.01 6.32 -10.45
N ASP A 28 -12.78 7.31 -9.59
CA ASP A 28 -13.77 7.70 -8.58
C ASP A 28 -13.68 9.16 -8.11
N GLY A 29 -14.81 9.63 -7.57
CA GLY A 29 -14.97 10.95 -6.95
C GLY A 29 -14.53 12.11 -7.84
N LEU A 30 -13.86 13.10 -7.23
CA LEU A 30 -13.40 14.31 -7.91
C LEU A 30 -12.41 14.06 -9.05
N LEU A 31 -11.90 12.84 -9.24
CA LEU A 31 -10.94 12.52 -10.29
C LEU A 31 -11.59 12.16 -11.63
N LEU A 32 -12.85 11.67 -11.64
CA LEU A 32 -13.51 11.07 -12.82
C LEU A 32 -13.41 11.92 -14.10
N ASP A 33 -13.51 13.24 -13.99
CA ASP A 33 -13.49 14.16 -15.12
C ASP A 33 -12.19 14.96 -15.25
N LYS A 34 -11.18 14.67 -14.42
CA LYS A 34 -9.92 15.42 -14.41
C LYS A 34 -9.01 14.96 -15.56
N VAL A 35 -8.58 15.93 -16.36
CA VAL A 35 -7.70 15.76 -17.54
C VAL A 35 -6.23 16.12 -17.27
N SER A 36 -5.85 16.13 -16.00
CA SER A 36 -4.51 16.44 -15.48
C SER A 36 -4.16 15.44 -14.39
N PHE A 37 -2.87 15.12 -14.21
CA PHE A 37 -2.44 14.19 -13.16
C PHE A 37 -2.57 14.82 -11.77
N ARG A 38 -2.89 14.02 -10.75
CA ARG A 38 -2.85 14.39 -9.35
C ARG A 38 -1.49 14.09 -8.74
N ASP A 39 -0.68 15.11 -8.54
CA ASP A 39 0.57 15.05 -7.77
C ASP A 39 0.23 15.11 -6.28
N ASP A 40 0.09 13.93 -5.65
CA ASP A 40 -0.39 13.80 -4.29
C ASP A 40 0.63 14.15 -3.20
N ASP A 41 1.92 14.20 -3.53
CA ASP A 41 2.98 14.67 -2.64
C ASP A 41 3.17 16.19 -2.68
N ARG A 42 2.63 16.85 -3.71
CA ARG A 42 2.61 18.33 -3.82
C ARG A 42 1.21 18.91 -3.72
N THR A 43 0.20 18.06 -3.61
CA THR A 43 -1.22 18.40 -3.61
C THR A 43 -1.67 19.25 -4.81
N LYS A 44 -1.07 19.03 -5.98
CA LYS A 44 -1.27 19.83 -7.20
C LYS A 44 -1.82 19.00 -8.35
N TRP A 45 -2.57 19.64 -9.24
CA TRP A 45 -2.87 19.09 -10.56
C TRP A 45 -1.75 19.44 -11.53
N ARG A 46 -1.28 18.46 -12.29
CA ARG A 46 -0.21 18.61 -13.28
C ARG A 46 -0.78 18.34 -14.67
N SER A 47 -0.88 19.40 -15.47
CA SER A 47 -1.25 19.27 -16.87
C SER A 47 -0.16 18.57 -17.67
N PHE A 48 -0.57 17.95 -18.78
CA PHE A 48 0.34 17.47 -19.82
C PHE A 48 1.06 18.67 -20.44
N ARG A 49 2.39 18.62 -20.49
CA ARG A 49 3.25 19.67 -21.04
C ARG A 49 4.30 19.04 -21.92
N ASN A 50 4.62 19.71 -23.03
CA ASN A 50 5.65 19.22 -23.93
C ASN A 50 7.04 19.48 -23.33
N VAL A 51 7.95 18.55 -23.57
CA VAL A 51 9.39 18.72 -23.44
C VAL A 51 10.02 18.38 -24.80
N ASP A 52 11.13 19.05 -25.10
CA ASP A 52 11.78 18.91 -26.40
C ASP A 52 12.45 17.54 -26.52
N GLY A 53 12.41 16.95 -27.72
CA GLY A 53 13.03 15.66 -27.99
C GLY A 53 12.29 14.47 -27.36
N ASN A 54 13.07 13.50 -26.87
CA ASN A 54 12.64 12.17 -26.41
C ASN A 54 13.13 11.83 -24.99
N GLU A 55 13.34 12.85 -24.16
CA GLU A 55 13.98 12.74 -22.84
C GLU A 55 13.19 11.83 -21.87
N VAL A 56 11.86 11.84 -21.95
CA VAL A 56 11.00 11.00 -21.12
C VAL A 56 11.10 9.54 -21.54
N LEU A 57 11.08 9.25 -22.85
CA LEU A 57 11.27 7.90 -23.36
C LEU A 57 12.64 7.35 -22.97
N MET A 58 13.71 8.15 -23.08
CA MET A 58 15.05 7.75 -22.65
C MET A 58 15.12 7.46 -21.14
N LEU A 59 14.43 8.26 -20.32
CA LEU A 59 14.29 8.01 -18.89
C LEU A 59 13.54 6.71 -18.63
N GLN A 60 12.43 6.47 -19.33
CA GLN A 60 11.63 5.25 -19.19
C GLN A 60 12.45 4.01 -19.55
N GLN A 61 13.22 4.05 -20.64
CA GLN A 61 14.13 2.97 -21.03
C GLN A 61 15.17 2.70 -19.94
N PHE A 62 15.82 3.75 -19.44
CA PHE A 62 16.75 3.61 -18.31
C PHE A 62 16.10 2.96 -17.08
N LEU A 63 14.91 3.41 -16.67
CA LEU A 63 14.23 2.89 -15.48
C LEU A 63 13.82 1.42 -15.66
N PHE A 64 13.47 1.01 -16.88
CA PHE A 64 13.20 -0.37 -17.22
C PHE A 64 14.49 -1.21 -17.11
N ASP A 65 15.56 -0.80 -17.81
CA ASP A 65 16.84 -1.53 -17.84
C ASP A 65 17.49 -1.61 -16.45
N ALA A 66 17.38 -0.54 -15.66
CA ALA A 66 17.87 -0.49 -14.28
C ALA A 66 17.02 -1.35 -13.31
N GLY A 67 15.86 -1.86 -13.75
CA GLY A 67 15.01 -2.78 -13.01
C GLY A 67 13.95 -2.14 -12.11
N PHE A 68 13.67 -0.83 -12.24
CA PHE A 68 12.71 -0.09 -11.41
C PHE A 68 11.31 0.06 -12.03
N MET A 69 11.17 -0.21 -13.34
CA MET A 69 9.91 -0.06 -14.06
C MET A 69 9.56 -1.29 -14.92
N PRO A 70 9.51 -2.51 -14.35
CA PRO A 70 9.30 -3.73 -15.12
C PRO A 70 7.96 -3.77 -15.87
N ARG A 71 6.94 -3.04 -15.39
CA ARG A 71 5.64 -2.91 -16.09
C ARG A 71 5.74 -2.26 -17.47
N ASN A 72 6.81 -1.52 -17.75
CA ASN A 72 7.15 -0.93 -19.04
C ASN A 72 6.01 -0.17 -19.77
N ASP A 73 6.04 1.17 -19.74
CA ASP A 73 5.07 2.01 -20.45
C ASP A 73 5.60 2.58 -21.79
N PHE A 74 6.93 2.80 -21.94
CA PHE A 74 7.63 3.45 -23.08
C PHE A 74 6.81 4.46 -23.91
N SER A 75 5.96 5.24 -23.24
CA SER A 75 4.97 6.11 -23.88
C SER A 75 5.56 7.46 -24.29
N GLY A 76 6.73 7.82 -23.76
CA GLY A 76 7.24 9.20 -23.79
C GLY A 76 6.41 10.15 -22.94
N ILE A 77 5.55 9.63 -22.04
CA ILE A 77 4.74 10.41 -21.09
C ILE A 77 5.18 10.10 -19.67
N PHE A 78 5.55 11.13 -18.92
CA PHE A 78 5.90 11.01 -17.51
C PHE A 78 4.61 10.92 -16.69
N GLY A 79 4.02 9.73 -16.66
CA GLY A 79 2.81 9.42 -15.91
C GLY A 79 3.07 8.96 -14.47
N TYR A 80 2.02 8.43 -13.82
CA TYR A 80 2.11 7.93 -12.44
C TYR A 80 3.14 6.80 -12.27
N VAL A 81 3.21 5.87 -13.24
CA VAL A 81 4.17 4.76 -13.22
C VAL A 81 5.61 5.28 -13.33
N THR A 82 5.87 6.20 -14.26
CA THR A 82 7.20 6.84 -14.38
C THR A 82 7.58 7.58 -13.09
N GLN A 83 6.65 8.32 -12.48
CA GLN A 83 6.92 9.00 -11.21
C GLN A 83 7.24 8.03 -10.08
N ALA A 84 6.51 6.93 -9.97
CA ALA A 84 6.79 5.87 -9.01
C ALA A 84 8.17 5.26 -9.24
N ALA A 85 8.51 4.90 -10.48
CA ALA A 85 9.81 4.33 -10.82
C ALA A 85 10.98 5.29 -10.53
N VAL A 86 10.81 6.59 -10.77
CA VAL A 86 11.80 7.60 -10.38
C VAL A 86 11.97 7.64 -8.86
N ARG A 87 10.89 7.58 -8.07
CA ARG A 87 11.00 7.51 -6.60
C ARG A 87 11.69 6.24 -6.14
N LEU A 88 11.42 5.09 -6.76
CA LEU A 88 12.09 3.84 -6.46
C LEU A 88 13.60 3.92 -6.74
N PHE A 89 13.99 4.50 -7.87
CA PHE A 89 15.41 4.74 -8.20
C PHE A 89 16.07 5.68 -7.17
N GLN A 90 15.44 6.81 -6.86
CA GLN A 90 15.93 7.75 -5.86
C GLN A 90 16.06 7.09 -4.48
N GLU A 91 15.09 6.27 -4.09
CA GLU A 91 15.12 5.52 -2.83
C GLU A 91 16.22 4.47 -2.80
N TYR A 92 16.47 3.78 -3.92
CA TYR A 92 17.59 2.84 -4.04
C TYR A 92 18.93 3.56 -3.88
N VAL A 93 19.14 4.68 -4.56
CA VAL A 93 20.33 5.52 -4.39
C VAL A 93 20.48 5.99 -2.94
N ARG A 94 19.37 6.37 -2.29
CA ARG A 94 19.38 6.81 -0.89
C ARG A 94 19.78 5.69 0.09
N THR A 95 19.22 4.50 -0.10
CA THR A 95 19.23 3.44 0.92
C THR A 95 20.25 2.33 0.66
N VAL A 96 20.53 2.02 -0.60
CA VAL A 96 21.48 0.97 -0.99
C VAL A 96 22.86 1.54 -1.27
N GLU A 97 22.92 2.72 -1.90
CA GLU A 97 24.21 3.42 -2.11
C GLU A 97 24.55 4.43 -1.00
N ASN A 98 23.72 4.51 0.04
CA ASN A 98 23.93 5.38 1.21
C ASN A 98 24.04 6.89 0.90
N VAL A 99 23.37 7.37 -0.16
CA VAL A 99 23.30 8.81 -0.47
C VAL A 99 22.15 9.44 0.31
N SER A 100 22.35 9.68 1.61
CA SER A 100 21.31 10.14 2.55
C SER A 100 20.63 11.46 2.19
N THR A 101 21.27 12.28 1.35
CA THR A 101 20.75 13.55 0.84
C THR A 101 19.75 13.41 -0.32
N MET A 102 19.67 12.22 -0.92
CA MET A 102 18.69 11.92 -1.97
C MET A 102 17.29 11.88 -1.37
N VAL A 103 16.36 12.66 -1.93
CA VAL A 103 14.96 12.66 -1.53
C VAL A 103 14.13 11.97 -2.62
N PRO A 104 13.38 10.90 -2.31
CA PRO A 104 12.48 10.22 -3.25
C PRO A 104 11.23 11.07 -3.55
N ASP A 105 11.38 12.14 -4.33
CA ASP A 105 10.32 13.08 -4.66
C ASP A 105 9.66 12.82 -6.03
N GLY A 106 10.22 11.94 -6.85
CA GLY A 106 9.70 11.59 -8.18
C GLY A 106 9.96 12.67 -9.22
N ILE A 107 10.91 13.57 -8.96
CA ILE A 107 11.31 14.65 -9.86
C ILE A 107 12.75 14.40 -10.34
N VAL A 108 12.94 14.44 -11.66
CA VAL A 108 14.24 14.30 -12.29
C VAL A 108 14.84 15.68 -12.52
N GLY A 109 15.45 16.23 -11.47
CA GLY A 109 16.32 17.40 -11.55
C GLY A 109 17.79 17.01 -11.79
N ALA A 110 18.69 17.99 -11.73
CA ALA A 110 20.12 17.80 -11.99
C ALA A 110 20.77 16.71 -11.11
N GLY A 111 20.42 16.64 -9.82
CA GLY A 111 20.92 15.62 -8.90
C GLY A 111 20.52 14.20 -9.32
N THR A 112 19.22 13.97 -9.54
CA THR A 112 18.70 12.68 -10.03
C THR A 112 19.37 12.32 -11.38
N MET A 113 19.45 13.26 -12.32
CA MET A 113 20.05 13.04 -13.64
C MET A 113 21.54 12.66 -13.55
N LYS A 114 22.31 13.27 -12.64
CA LYS A 114 23.71 12.89 -12.39
C LYS A 114 23.83 11.41 -12.02
N HIS A 115 22.96 10.91 -11.15
CA HIS A 115 22.97 9.49 -10.77
C HIS A 115 22.53 8.57 -11.92
N ILE A 116 21.53 8.97 -12.70
CA ILE A 116 21.09 8.24 -13.90
C ILE A 116 22.25 8.11 -14.89
N MET A 117 22.91 9.21 -15.24
CA MET A 117 24.05 9.19 -16.18
C MET A 117 25.20 8.35 -15.66
N ARG A 118 25.52 8.44 -14.36
CA ARG A 118 26.51 7.55 -13.73
C ARG A 118 26.11 6.08 -13.87
N TRP A 119 24.85 5.71 -13.63
CA TRP A 119 24.40 4.33 -13.79
C TRP A 119 24.51 3.85 -15.23
N LYS A 120 24.07 4.66 -16.20
CA LYS A 120 24.18 4.34 -17.63
C LYS A 120 25.63 4.11 -18.06
N ASN A 121 26.54 5.01 -17.67
CA ASN A 121 27.94 4.92 -18.06
C ASN A 121 28.67 3.71 -17.46
N ASN A 122 28.19 3.20 -16.32
CA ASN A 122 28.81 2.08 -15.60
C ASN A 122 28.01 0.78 -15.72
N GLY A 123 26.93 0.73 -16.52
CA GLY A 123 26.08 -0.45 -16.67
C GLY A 123 25.44 -0.94 -15.35
N ILE A 124 25.13 -0.02 -14.43
CA ILE A 124 24.60 -0.38 -13.10
C ILE A 124 23.11 -0.72 -13.21
N THR A 125 22.71 -1.84 -12.61
CA THR A 125 21.31 -2.26 -12.46
C THR A 125 20.98 -2.55 -11.00
N SER A 126 19.71 -2.43 -10.62
CA SER A 126 19.27 -2.85 -9.29
C SER A 126 19.29 -4.37 -9.15
N VAL A 127 19.58 -4.87 -7.94
CA VAL A 127 19.42 -6.30 -7.62
C VAL A 127 17.94 -6.71 -7.53
N TRP A 128 17.02 -5.74 -7.44
CA TRP A 128 15.58 -5.99 -7.27
C TRP A 128 14.96 -6.78 -8.42
N SER A 129 15.50 -6.65 -9.63
CA SER A 129 15.05 -7.39 -10.81
C SER A 129 15.32 -8.89 -10.73
N GLN A 130 16.34 -9.31 -9.96
CA GLN A 130 16.80 -10.69 -9.88
C GLN A 130 15.97 -11.55 -8.94
N PHE A 131 15.31 -10.94 -7.94
CA PHE A 131 14.57 -11.70 -6.92
C PHE A 131 13.30 -12.35 -7.44
N LYS A 132 12.80 -11.96 -8.63
CA LYS A 132 11.69 -12.66 -9.27
C LYS A 132 12.00 -14.14 -9.51
N THR A 133 13.20 -14.42 -9.99
CA THR A 133 13.68 -15.77 -10.29
C THR A 133 14.39 -16.41 -9.10
N ASN A 134 14.97 -15.58 -8.22
CA ASN A 134 15.69 -16.03 -7.02
C ASN A 134 15.10 -15.38 -5.76
N PRO A 135 13.91 -15.80 -5.28
CA PRO A 135 13.25 -15.15 -4.16
C PRO A 135 14.11 -15.14 -2.88
N THR A 136 13.94 -14.12 -2.04
CA THR A 136 14.63 -14.08 -0.75
C THR A 136 14.10 -15.18 0.19
N PRO A 137 14.91 -15.67 1.14
CA PRO A 137 14.45 -16.65 2.14
C PRO A 137 13.21 -16.16 2.89
N GLN A 138 13.17 -14.87 3.24
CA GLN A 138 12.01 -14.28 3.91
C GLN A 138 10.73 -14.36 3.07
N TYR A 139 10.83 -14.14 1.75
CA TYR A 139 9.68 -14.29 0.85
C TYR A 139 9.16 -15.73 0.84
N ILE A 140 10.06 -16.71 0.71
CA ILE A 140 9.71 -18.14 0.73
C ILE A 140 9.03 -18.51 2.06
N ASN A 141 9.59 -18.06 3.19
CA ASN A 141 9.02 -18.31 4.51
C ASN A 141 7.60 -17.76 4.65
N TRP A 142 7.33 -16.55 4.14
CA TRP A 142 5.99 -15.99 4.12
C TRP A 142 5.02 -16.77 3.24
N ILE A 143 5.41 -17.13 2.01
CA ILE A 143 4.56 -17.93 1.12
C ILE A 143 4.21 -19.29 1.76
N ASN A 144 5.18 -19.93 2.42
CA ASN A 144 4.96 -21.18 3.15
C ASN A 144 3.98 -20.99 4.31
N LEU A 145 4.16 -19.94 5.13
CA LEU A 145 3.24 -19.61 6.21
C LEU A 145 1.82 -19.37 5.70
N LEU A 146 1.64 -18.61 4.63
CA LEU A 146 0.34 -18.29 4.07
C LEU A 146 -0.40 -19.53 3.55
N ASN A 147 0.31 -20.46 2.90
CA ASN A 147 -0.27 -21.74 2.48
C ASN A 147 -0.67 -22.62 3.67
N LYS A 148 0.13 -22.65 4.75
CA LYS A 148 -0.26 -23.32 6.01
C LYS A 148 -1.48 -22.66 6.64
N ALA A 149 -1.54 -21.33 6.65
CA ALA A 149 -2.69 -20.57 7.16
C ALA A 149 -3.95 -20.88 6.35
N LYS A 150 -3.87 -20.97 5.02
CA LYS A 150 -5.00 -21.40 4.17
C LYS A 150 -5.56 -22.74 4.62
N GLN A 151 -4.69 -23.75 4.76
CA GLN A 151 -5.08 -25.09 5.18
C GLN A 151 -5.69 -25.07 6.58
N HIS A 152 -5.04 -24.37 7.52
CA HIS A 152 -5.51 -24.24 8.90
C HIS A 152 -6.91 -23.64 8.97
N TYR A 153 -7.14 -22.48 8.36
CA TYR A 153 -8.43 -21.76 8.44
C TYR A 153 -9.53 -22.36 7.55
N ALA A 154 -9.18 -23.15 6.52
CA ALA A 154 -10.17 -23.93 5.79
C ALA A 154 -10.76 -25.06 6.65
N LEU A 155 -9.94 -25.67 7.52
CA LEU A 155 -10.36 -26.75 8.43
C LEU A 155 -10.86 -26.23 9.78
N ASN A 156 -10.32 -25.10 10.25
CA ASN A 156 -10.57 -24.52 11.57
C ASN A 156 -10.89 -23.01 11.43
N PRO A 157 -11.99 -22.62 10.78
CA PRO A 157 -12.29 -21.21 10.49
C PRO A 157 -12.50 -20.34 11.75
N GLY A 158 -12.79 -20.92 12.91
CA GLY A 158 -13.23 -20.16 14.09
C GLY A 158 -14.56 -19.44 13.85
N PRO A 159 -15.10 -18.69 14.82
CA PRO A 159 -16.49 -18.21 14.76
C PRO A 159 -16.75 -17.20 13.62
N ILE A 160 -15.87 -16.20 13.45
CA ILE A 160 -16.06 -15.15 12.42
C ILE A 160 -16.01 -15.73 11.01
N LEU A 161 -15.01 -16.56 10.69
CA LEU A 161 -14.94 -17.15 9.35
C LEU A 161 -16.00 -18.23 9.13
N SER A 162 -16.47 -18.90 10.20
CA SER A 162 -17.60 -19.84 10.09
C SER A 162 -18.86 -19.12 9.65
N GLU A 163 -19.19 -17.99 10.30
CA GLU A 163 -20.31 -17.13 9.89
C GLU A 163 -20.12 -16.63 8.46
N PHE A 164 -18.92 -16.14 8.13
CA PHE A 164 -18.59 -15.67 6.78
C PHE A 164 -18.77 -16.75 5.70
N ASN A 165 -18.45 -18.01 6.01
CA ASN A 165 -18.61 -19.13 5.07
C ASN A 165 -20.08 -19.43 4.73
N THR A 166 -21.02 -19.07 5.61
CA THR A 166 -22.47 -19.23 5.34
C THR A 166 -23.01 -18.23 4.31
N LEU A 167 -22.32 -17.10 4.11
CA LEU A 167 -22.82 -16.02 3.27
C LEU A 167 -22.78 -16.39 1.78
N GLY A 168 -23.87 -16.11 1.07
CA GLY A 168 -23.96 -16.27 -0.39
C GLY A 168 -23.28 -15.16 -1.20
N LYS A 169 -22.98 -14.01 -0.59
CA LYS A 169 -22.30 -12.87 -1.24
C LYS A 169 -21.20 -12.32 -0.33
N THR A 170 -19.96 -12.31 -0.81
CA THR A 170 -18.78 -11.89 -0.02
C THR A 170 -18.05 -10.67 -0.63
N TYR A 171 -18.51 -10.21 -1.80
CA TYR A 171 -18.01 -9.03 -2.52
C TYR A 171 -16.49 -9.06 -2.77
N SER A 172 -15.71 -8.21 -2.09
CA SER A 172 -14.24 -8.22 -2.20
C SER A 172 -13.56 -9.16 -1.21
N SER A 173 -14.30 -9.87 -0.36
CA SER A 173 -13.72 -10.81 0.62
C SER A 173 -13.79 -12.23 0.10
N ILE A 174 -12.73 -13.00 0.32
CA ILE A 174 -12.53 -14.34 -0.24
C ILE A 174 -12.62 -15.36 0.90
N LYS A 175 -13.40 -16.43 0.68
CA LYS A 175 -13.54 -17.53 1.65
C LYS A 175 -12.22 -18.30 1.79
N PRO A 176 -11.90 -18.86 2.98
CA PRO A 176 -10.64 -19.57 3.22
C PRO A 176 -10.28 -20.63 2.17
N HIS A 177 -11.26 -21.39 1.69
CA HIS A 177 -11.04 -22.41 0.66
C HIS A 177 -10.49 -21.81 -0.66
N ASP A 178 -10.92 -20.58 -0.98
CA ASP A 178 -10.62 -19.89 -2.23
C ASP A 178 -9.42 -18.94 -2.12
N TRP A 179 -8.74 -18.87 -0.97
CA TRP A 179 -7.56 -18.02 -0.81
C TRP A 179 -6.47 -18.38 -1.82
N ASP A 180 -5.87 -17.38 -2.45
CA ASP A 180 -4.83 -17.56 -3.46
C ASP A 180 -3.53 -16.93 -2.96
N PHE A 181 -2.46 -17.73 -2.92
CA PHE A 181 -1.12 -17.30 -2.54
C PHE A 181 -0.08 -17.57 -3.64
N SER A 182 -0.55 -17.64 -4.89
CA SER A 182 0.32 -17.77 -6.05
C SER A 182 1.30 -16.60 -6.14
N THR A 183 2.54 -16.93 -6.52
CA THR A 183 3.68 -16.00 -6.48
C THR A 183 3.70 -15.00 -7.64
N ASP A 184 2.82 -15.17 -8.64
CA ASP A 184 2.60 -14.17 -9.70
C ASP A 184 1.67 -13.03 -9.27
N LYS A 185 1.04 -13.12 -8.08
CA LYS A 185 0.22 -12.05 -7.50
C LYS A 185 1.02 -11.17 -6.55
N ILE A 186 0.51 -9.95 -6.33
CA ILE A 186 1.01 -9.07 -5.26
C ILE A 186 0.20 -9.35 -4.00
N HIS A 187 0.92 -9.66 -2.91
CA HIS A 187 0.32 -9.90 -1.60
C HIS A 187 0.74 -8.81 -0.61
N LEU A 188 -0.23 -8.22 0.06
CA LEU A 188 0.00 -7.42 1.27
C LEU A 188 -0.56 -8.20 2.45
N ILE A 189 0.26 -8.48 3.44
CA ILE A 189 -0.15 -9.21 4.63
C ILE A 189 -0.23 -8.23 5.80
N GLY A 190 -1.39 -8.07 6.40
CA GLY A 190 -1.56 -7.40 7.69
C GLY A 190 -1.47 -8.42 8.81
N VAL A 191 -0.74 -8.09 9.86
CA VAL A 191 -0.72 -8.84 11.12
C VAL A 191 -1.32 -7.93 12.19
N ARG A 192 -2.55 -8.25 12.58
CA ARG A 192 -3.28 -7.56 13.65
C ARG A 192 -2.83 -8.07 15.02
N ARG A 193 -2.63 -7.14 15.93
CA ARG A 193 -2.16 -7.39 17.30
C ARG A 193 -3.16 -6.81 18.28
N ASN A 194 -3.32 -7.45 19.44
CA ASN A 194 -4.09 -6.90 20.55
C ASN A 194 -5.57 -6.57 20.25
N GLN A 195 -6.19 -7.26 19.28
CA GLN A 195 -7.56 -6.97 18.82
C GLN A 195 -8.63 -7.11 19.91
N ASN A 196 -8.39 -7.99 20.90
CA ASN A 196 -9.29 -8.22 22.02
C ASN A 196 -9.11 -7.21 23.16
N GLU A 197 -8.07 -6.35 23.12
CA GLU A 197 -7.89 -5.32 24.15
C GLU A 197 -8.97 -4.25 24.01
N SER A 198 -9.78 -4.01 25.04
CA SER A 198 -10.76 -2.92 25.04
C SER A 198 -10.05 -1.55 25.10
N THR A 199 -10.08 -0.78 24.01
CA THR A 199 -9.51 0.58 24.00
C THR A 199 -10.16 1.51 22.97
N THR A 200 -10.44 2.74 23.39
CA THR A 200 -11.02 3.79 22.52
C THR A 200 -9.99 4.47 21.61
N LYS A 201 -8.70 4.29 21.90
CA LYS A 201 -7.57 4.85 21.14
C LYS A 201 -6.55 3.76 20.84
N ARG A 202 -6.65 3.22 19.62
CA ARG A 202 -5.71 2.22 19.11
C ARG A 202 -4.37 2.85 18.75
N LYS A 203 -3.30 2.12 19.03
CA LYS A 203 -1.95 2.52 18.62
C LYS A 203 -1.73 2.14 17.16
N ASN A 204 -0.60 2.60 16.62
CA ASN A 204 -0.06 2.07 15.36
C ASN A 204 0.95 0.97 15.74
N ASP A 205 0.45 -0.17 16.16
CA ASP A 205 1.23 -1.31 16.67
C ASP A 205 1.06 -2.58 15.84
N ASP A 206 0.43 -2.49 14.68
CA ASP A 206 0.28 -3.59 13.72
C ASP A 206 1.37 -3.54 12.64
N LEU A 207 1.53 -4.68 11.95
CA LEU A 207 2.53 -4.86 10.92
C LEU A 207 1.91 -5.13 9.55
N PHE A 208 2.63 -4.71 8.51
CA PHE A 208 2.27 -4.96 7.12
C PHE A 208 3.48 -5.50 6.35
N PHE A 209 3.32 -6.58 5.61
CA PHE A 209 4.36 -7.20 4.80
C PHE A 209 3.94 -7.22 3.34
N LEU A 210 4.60 -6.42 2.51
CA LEU A 210 4.41 -6.45 1.06
C LEU A 210 5.33 -7.51 0.47
N LEU A 211 4.73 -8.59 -0.03
CA LEU A 211 5.39 -9.63 -0.79
C LEU A 211 5.30 -9.27 -2.28
N ILE A 212 6.42 -8.94 -2.88
CA ILE A 212 6.45 -8.48 -4.28
C ILE A 212 7.77 -8.83 -4.95
N ASN A 213 7.70 -9.39 -6.16
CA ASN A 213 8.86 -9.76 -6.98
C ASN A 213 9.91 -10.61 -6.24
N GLY A 214 9.45 -11.58 -5.43
CA GLY A 214 10.33 -12.42 -4.60
C GLY A 214 10.99 -11.72 -3.41
N MET A 215 10.56 -10.50 -3.07
CA MET A 215 11.07 -9.72 -1.94
C MET A 215 9.97 -9.45 -0.91
N VAL A 216 10.38 -9.11 0.31
CA VAL A 216 9.47 -8.66 1.39
C VAL A 216 9.87 -7.27 1.84
N PHE A 217 8.92 -6.34 1.85
CA PHE A 217 9.08 -5.03 2.48
C PHE A 217 8.14 -4.92 3.67
N THR A 218 8.66 -4.54 4.83
CA THR A 218 7.87 -4.48 6.06
C THR A 218 7.56 -3.05 6.44
N PHE A 219 6.29 -2.79 6.76
CA PHE A 219 5.77 -1.52 7.24
C PHE A 219 5.03 -1.74 8.56
N TRP A 220 4.66 -0.65 9.21
CA TRP A 220 3.87 -0.67 10.44
C TRP A 220 2.76 0.37 10.37
N GLY A 221 1.77 0.23 11.24
CA GLY A 221 0.62 1.10 11.27
C GLY A 221 -0.49 0.49 12.11
N SER A 222 -1.74 0.58 11.66
CA SER A 222 -2.87 -0.01 12.36
C SER A 222 -3.85 -0.67 11.39
N THR A 223 -4.34 -1.83 11.78
CA THR A 223 -5.40 -2.62 11.16
C THR A 223 -6.73 -2.48 11.89
N ASP A 224 -6.68 -1.84 13.07
CA ASP A 224 -7.82 -1.64 13.96
C ASP A 224 -8.42 -0.23 13.83
N PRO A 225 -9.75 -0.12 13.91
CA PRO A 225 -10.42 1.16 14.04
C PRO A 225 -10.12 1.83 15.39
N SER A 226 -9.98 3.15 15.39
CA SER A 226 -10.10 3.96 16.60
C SER A 226 -11.50 4.58 16.65
N VAL A 227 -12.21 4.40 17.77
CA VAL A 227 -13.58 4.93 18.00
C VAL A 227 -13.64 6.45 17.82
N THR A 228 -12.63 7.13 18.37
CA THR A 228 -12.45 8.59 18.23
C THR A 228 -12.34 9.05 16.78
N MET A 229 -11.85 8.19 15.88
CA MET A 229 -11.76 8.46 14.45
C MET A 229 -13.03 8.03 13.70
N ALA A 230 -13.69 6.97 14.15
CA ALA A 230 -14.94 6.48 13.56
C ALA A 230 -16.13 7.40 13.84
N GLN A 231 -16.07 8.20 14.91
CA GLN A 231 -17.15 9.09 15.36
C GLN A 231 -18.48 8.36 15.59
N ARG A 232 -18.38 7.08 15.98
CA ARG A 232 -19.47 6.17 16.31
C ARG A 232 -18.94 5.12 17.29
N GLN A 233 -19.85 4.50 18.04
CA GLN A 233 -19.56 3.54 19.11
C GLN A 233 -19.52 2.07 18.62
N ASP A 234 -19.80 1.84 17.33
CA ASP A 234 -19.82 0.52 16.69
C ASP A 234 -18.90 0.51 15.47
N GLU A 235 -17.64 0.88 15.69
CA GLU A 235 -16.64 0.96 14.65
C GLU A 235 -16.47 -0.36 13.89
N ALA A 236 -16.02 -0.26 12.64
CA ALA A 236 -15.94 -1.38 11.74
C ALA A 236 -14.55 -2.03 11.80
N PHE A 237 -14.51 -3.30 12.20
CA PHE A 237 -13.33 -4.14 12.03
C PHE A 237 -13.42 -4.89 10.72
N LEU A 238 -12.40 -4.75 9.88
CA LEU A 238 -12.20 -5.69 8.77
C LEU A 238 -12.02 -7.09 9.37
N ILE A 239 -12.81 -8.05 8.91
CA ILE A 239 -12.66 -9.44 9.35
C ILE A 239 -11.30 -9.98 8.93
N GLU A 240 -10.78 -10.97 9.66
CA GLU A 240 -9.60 -11.70 9.19
C GLU A 240 -9.88 -12.40 7.86
N GLY A 241 -8.81 -12.68 7.13
CA GLY A 241 -8.83 -13.42 5.87
C GLY A 241 -8.34 -12.62 4.68
N GLN A 242 -8.64 -13.11 3.48
CA GLN A 242 -8.13 -12.54 2.24
C GLN A 242 -9.17 -11.66 1.54
N HIS A 243 -8.74 -10.51 1.04
CA HIS A 243 -9.57 -9.50 0.40
C HIS A 243 -8.90 -8.96 -0.86
N LEU A 244 -9.70 -8.69 -1.89
CA LEU A 244 -9.23 -8.05 -3.12
C LEU A 244 -9.34 -6.54 -3.02
N TYR A 245 -8.19 -5.90 -3.19
CA TYR A 245 -8.07 -4.46 -3.27
C TYR A 245 -7.60 -4.04 -4.66
N ARG A 246 -7.96 -2.83 -5.07
CA ARG A 246 -7.48 -2.19 -6.28
C ARG A 246 -6.78 -0.89 -5.95
N PHE A 247 -5.92 -0.44 -6.86
CA PHE A 247 -5.42 0.93 -6.82
C PHE A 247 -6.58 1.95 -6.88
N GLY A 248 -6.43 3.05 -6.16
CA GLY A 248 -7.39 4.14 -6.14
C GLY A 248 -6.89 5.35 -5.37
N TRP A 249 -7.84 6.16 -4.92
CA TRP A 249 -7.56 7.41 -4.23
C TRP A 249 -8.36 7.50 -2.94
N HIS A 250 -7.77 8.12 -1.92
CA HIS A 250 -8.43 8.45 -0.66
C HIS A 250 -8.80 9.94 -0.62
N LYS A 251 -9.76 10.30 0.25
CA LYS A 251 -10.35 11.64 0.37
C LYS A 251 -10.79 12.26 -0.97
N ILE A 252 -11.36 11.44 -1.86
CA ILE A 252 -11.81 11.82 -3.21
C ILE A 252 -12.95 12.85 -3.27
N THR A 253 -13.40 13.36 -2.13
CA THR A 253 -14.37 14.45 -1.99
C THR A 253 -13.73 15.76 -1.53
N ASN A 254 -12.45 15.75 -1.16
CA ASN A 254 -11.71 16.93 -0.70
C ASN A 254 -10.39 17.05 -1.48
N GLU A 255 -10.37 17.91 -2.49
CA GLU A 255 -9.25 18.09 -3.42
C GLU A 255 -7.91 18.35 -2.73
N ARG A 256 -7.89 19.06 -1.60
CA ARG A 256 -6.66 19.37 -0.85
C ARG A 256 -6.07 18.14 -0.15
N LYS A 257 -6.86 17.09 0.02
CA LYS A 257 -6.50 15.88 0.77
C LYS A 257 -6.43 14.62 -0.09
N ILE A 258 -6.58 14.71 -1.41
CA ILE A 258 -6.53 13.54 -2.31
C ILE A 258 -5.10 12.99 -2.39
N TYR A 259 -4.96 11.70 -2.10
CA TYR A 259 -3.72 10.92 -2.26
C TYR A 259 -4.00 9.46 -2.61
N ARG A 260 -2.99 8.74 -3.10
CA ARG A 260 -3.10 7.35 -3.55
C ARG A 260 -3.40 6.39 -2.39
N ALA A 261 -4.30 5.45 -2.61
CA ALA A 261 -4.69 4.44 -1.64
C ALA A 261 -5.11 3.15 -2.34
N LEU A 262 -5.33 2.10 -1.55
CA LEU A 262 -6.04 0.93 -2.04
C LEU A 262 -7.49 0.96 -1.57
N LYS A 263 -8.38 0.54 -2.46
CA LYS A 263 -9.84 0.46 -2.21
C LYS A 263 -10.32 -0.96 -2.46
N PRO A 264 -11.44 -1.40 -1.84
CA PRO A 264 -12.05 -2.68 -2.19
C PRO A 264 -12.25 -2.80 -3.71
N LYS A 265 -11.89 -3.96 -4.28
CA LYS A 265 -12.01 -4.21 -5.73
C LYS A 265 -13.47 -4.08 -6.17
N ASN A 266 -14.37 -4.76 -5.46
CA ASN A 266 -15.80 -4.63 -5.67
C ASN A 266 -16.30 -3.35 -4.97
N PRO A 267 -16.98 -2.43 -5.67
CA PRO A 267 -17.44 -1.16 -5.09
C PRO A 267 -18.46 -1.33 -3.95
N LYS A 268 -19.07 -2.52 -3.79
CA LYS A 268 -19.92 -2.83 -2.64
C LYS A 268 -19.12 -2.98 -1.35
N GLY A 269 -17.84 -3.36 -1.42
CA GLY A 269 -16.90 -3.34 -0.30
C GLY A 269 -16.30 -4.68 0.10
N VAL A 270 -15.84 -4.71 1.34
CA VAL A 270 -15.32 -5.87 2.07
C VAL A 270 -16.27 -6.22 3.21
N MET A 271 -16.15 -7.44 3.73
CA MET A 271 -16.92 -7.87 4.91
C MET A 271 -16.25 -7.33 6.18
N ILE A 272 -17.08 -6.89 7.11
CA ILE A 272 -16.69 -6.37 8.41
C ILE A 272 -17.50 -7.04 9.51
N LEU A 273 -16.95 -7.02 10.71
CA LEU A 273 -17.70 -7.16 11.96
C LEU A 273 -17.61 -5.82 12.67
N ARG A 274 -18.74 -5.30 13.12
CA ARG A 274 -18.73 -4.08 13.95
C ARG A 274 -18.62 -4.48 15.41
N ASP A 275 -18.08 -3.59 16.21
CA ASP A 275 -18.19 -3.65 17.66
C ASP A 275 -19.67 -3.45 18.03
N TRP A 276 -20.39 -4.56 18.18
CA TRP A 276 -21.83 -4.52 18.36
C TRP A 276 -22.23 -4.41 19.83
N ASP A 277 -21.34 -4.80 20.74
CA ASP A 277 -21.54 -4.69 22.18
C ASP A 277 -20.90 -3.43 22.80
N ASN A 278 -20.23 -2.61 21.97
CA ASN A 278 -19.62 -1.32 22.32
C ASN A 278 -18.56 -1.46 23.42
N ASN A 279 -17.76 -2.52 23.35
CA ASN A 279 -16.67 -2.78 24.28
C ASN A 279 -15.30 -2.30 23.75
N ASN A 280 -15.27 -1.70 22.56
CA ASN A 280 -14.10 -1.19 21.85
C ASN A 280 -13.03 -2.27 21.57
N SER A 281 -13.47 -3.51 21.32
CA SER A 281 -12.62 -4.65 20.96
C SER A 281 -13.31 -5.58 19.97
N LEU A 282 -12.53 -6.33 19.19
CA LEU A 282 -13.06 -7.32 18.27
C LEU A 282 -13.17 -8.67 18.96
N THR A 283 -14.39 -9.12 19.28
CA THR A 283 -14.59 -10.41 19.95
C THR A 283 -15.62 -11.28 19.24
N ASN A 284 -15.73 -12.54 19.68
CA ASN A 284 -16.79 -13.42 19.20
C ASN A 284 -18.17 -13.07 19.78
N ASN A 285 -18.25 -12.18 20.79
CA ASN A 285 -19.53 -11.75 21.34
C ASN A 285 -20.28 -10.83 20.38
N ASP A 286 -19.56 -10.08 19.55
CA ASP A 286 -20.15 -9.22 18.51
C ASP A 286 -21.05 -10.01 17.56
N LEU A 287 -20.69 -11.25 17.23
CA LEU A 287 -21.50 -12.13 16.39
C LEU A 287 -22.85 -12.52 17.01
N LYS A 288 -23.01 -12.38 18.34
CA LYS A 288 -24.20 -12.81 19.08
C LYS A 288 -25.17 -11.66 19.34
N VAL A 289 -24.76 -10.42 19.08
CA VAL A 289 -25.60 -9.25 19.35
C VAL A 289 -26.79 -9.22 18.40
N VAL A 290 -27.98 -9.01 18.95
CA VAL A 290 -29.24 -8.93 18.21
C VAL A 290 -29.74 -7.49 18.09
N ASP A 291 -30.58 -7.23 17.09
CA ASP A 291 -31.37 -6.01 16.97
C ASP A 291 -32.64 -6.06 17.86
N ASN A 292 -33.43 -4.99 17.85
CA ASN A 292 -34.65 -4.89 18.65
C ASN A 292 -35.73 -5.92 18.25
N GLN A 293 -35.57 -6.60 17.12
CA GLN A 293 -36.45 -7.64 16.63
C GLN A 293 -35.89 -9.05 16.91
N GLY A 294 -34.80 -9.16 17.68
CA GLY A 294 -34.16 -10.43 18.03
C GLY A 294 -33.35 -11.05 16.89
N ARG A 295 -33.06 -10.31 15.81
CA ARG A 295 -32.25 -10.81 14.70
C ARG A 295 -30.78 -10.47 14.93
N THR A 296 -29.90 -11.45 14.75
CA THR A 296 -28.45 -11.24 14.84
C THR A 296 -27.99 -10.14 13.89
N LYS A 297 -27.22 -9.17 14.40
CA LYS A 297 -26.65 -8.07 13.60
C LYS A 297 -25.55 -8.55 12.66
N GLY A 298 -24.73 -9.50 13.13
CA GLY A 298 -23.81 -10.30 12.32
C GLY A 298 -22.79 -9.51 11.50
N LEU A 299 -22.31 -10.15 10.44
CA LEU A 299 -21.37 -9.55 9.49
C LEU A 299 -22.07 -8.58 8.53
N GLN A 300 -21.37 -7.51 8.16
CA GLN A 300 -21.87 -6.51 7.21
C GLN A 300 -20.87 -6.22 6.10
N VAL A 301 -21.35 -5.72 4.98
CA VAL A 301 -20.47 -5.21 3.91
C VAL A 301 -20.20 -3.72 4.13
N ASN A 302 -18.96 -3.27 3.93
CA ASN A 302 -18.59 -1.86 4.00
C ASN A 302 -17.70 -1.45 2.82
N PRO A 303 -18.12 -0.46 2.00
CA PRO A 303 -17.37 -0.01 0.82
C PRO A 303 -16.22 0.95 1.14
N SER A 304 -16.12 1.43 2.38
CA SER A 304 -15.21 2.54 2.74
C SER A 304 -13.92 2.10 3.44
N ILE A 305 -13.74 0.80 3.69
CA ILE A 305 -12.55 0.22 4.30
C ILE A 305 -11.40 0.20 3.30
N ASN A 306 -10.59 1.26 3.31
CA ASN A 306 -9.45 1.44 2.42
C ASN A 306 -8.14 1.03 3.10
N ILE A 307 -7.06 0.89 2.32
CA ILE A 307 -5.68 0.83 2.85
C ILE A 307 -4.99 2.15 2.50
N HIS A 308 -4.59 2.94 3.51
CA HIS A 308 -4.11 4.30 3.29
C HIS A 308 -3.04 4.77 4.28
N TRP A 309 -2.64 6.03 4.15
CA TRP A 309 -1.55 6.64 4.91
C TRP A 309 -2.05 7.24 6.23
N THR A 310 -1.25 7.15 7.31
CA THR A 310 -1.54 7.79 8.62
C THR A 310 -0.45 8.78 9.07
N GLY A 311 0.09 9.56 8.14
CA GLY A 311 1.17 10.49 8.46
C GLY A 311 2.47 9.76 8.77
N VAL A 312 3.23 10.28 9.73
CA VAL A 312 4.42 9.58 10.26
C VAL A 312 4.08 8.46 11.26
N GLY A 313 2.79 8.18 11.52
CA GLY A 313 2.39 7.17 12.50
C GLY A 313 2.34 7.66 13.96
N SER A 314 2.40 8.99 14.19
CA SER A 314 2.22 9.57 15.54
C SER A 314 0.78 9.46 16.07
N SER A 315 -0.19 9.29 15.16
CA SER A 315 -1.60 9.09 15.47
C SER A 315 -2.14 7.96 14.58
N ASN A 316 -3.11 7.22 15.08
CA ASN A 316 -3.91 6.29 14.28
C ASN A 316 -5.09 7.05 13.66
N PHE A 317 -5.11 7.19 12.33
CA PHE A 317 -6.21 7.81 11.59
C PHE A 317 -7.17 6.79 10.97
N SER A 318 -7.28 5.59 11.54
CA SER A 318 -8.21 4.55 11.13
C SER A 318 -9.58 4.70 11.78
N ALA A 319 -10.61 4.77 10.95
CA ALA A 319 -12.03 4.56 11.31
C ALA A 319 -12.51 3.14 10.93
N GLY A 320 -11.58 2.18 10.82
CA GLY A 320 -11.78 0.83 10.28
C GLY A 320 -10.92 0.54 9.04
N CYS A 321 -10.33 1.58 8.46
CA CYS A 321 -9.34 1.44 7.39
C CYS A 321 -8.06 0.76 7.90
N GLN A 322 -7.27 0.23 6.97
CA GLN A 322 -5.94 -0.26 7.25
C GLN A 322 -4.98 0.90 6.98
N VAL A 323 -4.19 1.31 7.97
CA VAL A 323 -3.34 2.49 7.83
C VAL A 323 -1.88 2.16 8.00
N ILE A 324 -1.02 2.74 7.16
CA ILE A 324 0.43 2.53 7.14
C ILE A 324 1.15 3.84 7.46
N ALA A 325 2.10 3.77 8.38
CA ALA A 325 2.93 4.88 8.81
C ALA A 325 4.02 5.20 7.77
N GLY A 326 4.30 6.49 7.57
CA GLY A 326 5.30 6.98 6.62
C GLY A 326 6.71 7.12 7.17
N LYS A 327 6.94 6.90 8.47
CA LYS A 327 8.20 7.24 9.15
C LYS A 327 9.35 6.28 8.83
N SER A 328 9.06 5.00 8.64
CA SER A 328 10.05 3.94 8.44
C SER A 328 9.46 2.73 7.73
N TYR A 329 10.35 1.93 7.16
CA TYR A 329 10.07 0.58 6.69
C TYR A 329 11.34 -0.28 6.82
N LEU A 330 11.20 -1.61 6.74
CA LEU A 330 12.31 -2.54 6.55
C LEU A 330 12.37 -2.91 5.07
N ASN A 331 13.53 -2.77 4.45
CA ASN A 331 13.71 -3.19 3.06
C ASN A 331 13.81 -4.72 2.93
N HIS A 332 13.94 -5.22 1.69
CA HIS A 332 14.10 -6.64 1.35
C HIS A 332 15.25 -7.39 2.06
N ASN A 333 16.22 -6.68 2.65
CA ASN A 333 17.30 -7.25 3.44
C ASN A 333 17.07 -7.10 4.95
N ASN A 334 15.82 -6.84 5.37
CA ASN A 334 15.47 -6.56 6.76
C ASN A 334 16.30 -5.40 7.35
N LYS A 335 16.70 -4.41 6.54
CA LYS A 335 17.41 -3.21 7.03
C LYS A 335 16.44 -2.06 7.22
N LEU A 336 16.50 -1.43 8.40
CA LEU A 336 15.66 -0.29 8.75
C LEU A 336 15.99 0.94 7.90
N GLN A 337 14.97 1.51 7.28
CA GLN A 337 15.08 2.71 6.48
C GLN A 337 14.36 3.87 7.15
N ASN A 338 15.10 4.93 7.44
CA ASN A 338 14.57 6.14 8.06
C ASN A 338 14.04 7.12 6.99
N CYS A 339 12.76 7.46 7.08
CA CYS A 339 12.10 8.43 6.21
C CYS A 339 11.72 9.74 6.93
N SER A 340 12.01 9.88 8.24
CA SER A 340 11.50 10.99 9.08
C SER A 340 11.88 12.37 8.55
N GLY A 341 13.05 12.51 7.91
CA GLY A 341 13.53 13.75 7.32
C GLY A 341 12.68 14.29 6.17
N PHE A 342 11.92 13.43 5.50
CA PHE A 342 11.05 13.81 4.37
C PHE A 342 9.61 13.30 4.50
N ALA A 343 9.27 12.49 5.49
CA ALA A 343 7.91 12.07 5.73
C ALA A 343 7.07 13.21 6.34
N SER A 344 5.87 13.42 5.80
CA SER A 344 4.93 14.38 6.35
C SER A 344 4.15 13.81 7.54
N THR A 345 3.84 14.64 8.53
CA THR A 345 2.99 14.27 9.66
C THR A 345 1.50 14.31 9.29
N SER A 346 1.13 15.16 8.33
CA SER A 346 -0.25 15.36 7.89
C SER A 346 -0.31 15.96 6.48
N TYR A 347 -1.52 16.25 6.00
CA TYR A 347 -1.75 16.91 4.72
C TYR A 347 -1.05 18.26 4.59
N SER A 348 -0.98 19.05 5.67
CA SER A 348 -0.39 20.39 5.60
C SER A 348 1.08 20.34 5.22
N GLY A 349 1.83 19.37 5.76
CA GLY A 349 3.24 19.20 5.42
C GLY A 349 3.52 18.80 3.97
N LEU A 350 2.53 18.29 3.22
CA LEU A 350 2.65 18.03 1.77
C LEU A 350 2.46 19.32 0.94
N THR A 351 1.68 20.27 1.48
CA THR A 351 1.33 21.54 0.79
C THR A 351 2.37 22.64 1.01
N THR A 352 3.01 22.66 2.19
CA THR A 352 4.02 23.66 2.55
C THR A 352 5.36 23.25 1.95
N SER A 353 5.65 23.67 0.71
CA SER A 353 6.92 23.76 -0.09
C SER A 353 8.19 22.97 0.28
N LYS A 354 8.38 22.52 1.52
CA LYS A 354 9.30 21.48 1.94
C LYS A 354 9.06 20.24 1.08
N LYS A 355 10.13 19.61 0.63
CA LYS A 355 10.18 18.43 -0.24
C LYS A 355 9.58 17.16 0.41
N LYS A 356 8.62 17.30 1.33
CA LYS A 356 8.03 16.19 2.07
C LYS A 356 7.17 15.33 1.17
N THR A 357 7.11 14.06 1.50
CA THR A 357 6.29 13.05 0.85
C THR A 357 5.56 12.26 1.93
N LYS A 358 4.91 11.16 1.56
CA LYS A 358 4.32 10.20 2.49
C LYS A 358 5.35 9.16 2.99
N GLY A 359 6.63 9.32 2.64
CA GLY A 359 7.74 8.52 3.16
C GLY A 359 7.62 7.05 2.80
N ALA A 360 7.68 6.16 3.80
CA ALA A 360 7.51 4.72 3.65
C ALA A 360 6.20 4.32 2.95
N TYR A 361 5.14 5.15 3.04
CA TYR A 361 3.91 4.88 2.30
C TYR A 361 4.05 5.09 0.79
N ASN A 362 4.91 6.02 0.35
CA ASN A 362 5.24 6.11 -1.08
C ASN A 362 5.98 4.86 -1.54
N MET A 363 6.96 4.37 -0.76
CA MET A 363 7.67 3.13 -1.03
C MET A 363 6.69 1.96 -1.26
N PHE A 364 5.72 1.78 -0.36
CA PHE A 364 4.63 0.80 -0.52
C PHE A 364 3.86 0.98 -1.85
N THR A 365 3.29 2.16 -2.07
CA THR A 365 2.43 2.41 -3.25
C THR A 365 3.19 2.38 -4.58
N ASP A 366 4.47 2.76 -4.59
CA ASP A 366 5.31 2.78 -5.78
C ASP A 366 5.76 1.38 -6.18
N LEU A 367 6.10 0.49 -5.23
CA LEU A 367 6.34 -0.92 -5.53
C LEU A 367 5.13 -1.58 -6.18
N VAL A 368 3.97 -1.42 -5.55
CA VAL A 368 2.71 -1.99 -6.08
C VAL A 368 2.45 -1.47 -7.49
N LEU A 369 2.67 -0.17 -7.76
CA LEU A 369 2.40 0.40 -9.07
C LEU A 369 3.41 -0.04 -10.15
N CYS A 370 4.70 -0.12 -9.81
CA CYS A 370 5.77 -0.42 -10.76
C CYS A 370 5.96 -1.92 -11.03
N TYR A 371 5.74 -2.77 -10.03
CA TYR A 371 5.97 -4.22 -10.10
C TYR A 371 4.69 -5.04 -10.28
N ALA A 372 3.51 -4.40 -10.31
CA ALA A 372 2.30 -5.05 -10.79
C ALA A 372 2.49 -5.52 -12.23
N PRO A 373 2.12 -6.79 -12.55
CA PRO A 373 2.13 -7.26 -13.93
C PRO A 373 1.26 -6.34 -14.83
N PRO A 374 1.56 -6.28 -16.14
CA PRO A 374 0.72 -5.57 -17.10
C PRO A 374 -0.75 -5.98 -16.95
N ASN A 375 -1.65 -5.00 -17.02
CA ASN A 375 -3.11 -5.17 -16.87
C ASN A 375 -3.61 -5.66 -15.50
N ILE A 376 -2.71 -5.94 -14.55
CA ILE A 376 -3.10 -6.19 -13.16
C ILE A 376 -3.21 -4.84 -12.43
N SER A 377 -4.39 -4.59 -11.87
CA SER A 377 -4.71 -3.41 -11.06
C SER A 377 -5.16 -3.78 -9.64
N GLU A 378 -5.05 -5.06 -9.29
CA GLU A 378 -5.50 -5.62 -8.04
C GLU A 378 -4.34 -6.16 -7.19
N LEU A 379 -4.61 -6.28 -5.90
CA LEU A 379 -3.72 -6.77 -4.88
C LEU A 379 -4.54 -7.65 -3.92
N TYR A 380 -3.93 -8.73 -3.47
CA TYR A 380 -4.48 -9.61 -2.44
C TYR A 380 -4.02 -9.10 -1.08
N TYR A 381 -4.95 -8.61 -0.28
CA TYR A 381 -4.71 -8.22 1.09
C TYR A 381 -5.15 -9.33 2.03
N THR A 382 -4.22 -9.93 2.77
CA THR A 382 -4.55 -10.95 3.77
C THR A 382 -4.34 -10.38 5.15
N LEU A 383 -5.37 -10.39 5.97
CA LEU A 383 -5.33 -9.95 7.36
C LEU A 383 -5.35 -11.17 8.27
N GLY A 384 -4.22 -11.45 8.91
CA GLY A 384 -4.08 -12.48 9.94
C GLY A 384 -4.00 -11.86 11.33
N ARG A 385 -4.21 -12.69 12.35
CA ARG A 385 -3.89 -12.33 13.74
C ARG A 385 -2.43 -12.65 14.03
N GLU A 386 -1.87 -12.05 15.08
CA GLU A 386 -0.49 -12.32 15.51
C GLU A 386 -0.25 -13.82 15.77
N GLU A 387 -1.22 -14.51 16.35
CA GLU A 387 -1.14 -15.95 16.65
C GLU A 387 -1.05 -16.81 15.38
N SER A 388 -1.47 -16.29 14.22
CA SER A 388 -1.31 -17.00 12.95
C SER A 388 0.17 -17.22 12.59
N LEU A 389 1.09 -16.42 13.16
CA LEU A 389 2.53 -16.60 12.94
C LEU A 389 3.04 -17.93 13.50
N ASP A 390 2.42 -18.45 14.56
CA ASP A 390 2.81 -19.70 15.23
C ASP A 390 2.58 -20.94 14.37
N LEU A 391 1.88 -20.80 13.23
CA LEU A 391 1.73 -21.87 12.24
C LEU A 391 3.04 -22.19 11.50
N SER A 392 4.11 -21.43 11.72
CA SER A 392 5.43 -21.69 11.14
C SER A 392 6.55 -21.40 12.12
N SER A 393 7.44 -22.38 12.32
CA SER A 393 8.65 -22.25 13.16
C SER A 393 9.63 -21.18 12.69
N GLU A 394 9.50 -20.69 11.45
CA GLU A 394 10.30 -19.60 10.89
C GLU A 394 10.00 -18.24 11.54
N PHE A 395 8.83 -18.11 12.18
CA PHE A 395 8.41 -16.90 12.87
C PHE A 395 8.34 -17.23 14.36
N GLY A 396 9.29 -16.71 15.15
CA GLY A 396 9.27 -16.89 16.60
C GLY A 396 8.13 -16.11 17.27
N SER A 397 7.76 -16.51 18.49
CA SER A 397 6.68 -15.88 19.27
C SER A 397 6.88 -14.38 19.54
N ASP A 398 8.11 -13.88 19.46
CA ASP A 398 8.44 -12.46 19.61
C ASP A 398 8.72 -11.73 18.29
N PHE A 399 8.51 -12.39 17.14
CA PHE A 399 8.82 -11.86 15.81
C PHE A 399 8.14 -10.52 15.56
N ALA A 400 6.83 -10.43 15.82
CA ALA A 400 6.06 -9.22 15.55
C ALA A 400 6.48 -8.08 16.50
N SER A 401 6.61 -8.36 17.79
CA SER A 401 7.09 -7.37 18.78
C SER A 401 8.48 -6.82 18.42
N LYS A 402 9.47 -7.69 18.14
CA LYS A 402 10.82 -7.27 17.72
C LYS A 402 10.82 -6.45 16.44
N THR A 403 10.02 -6.87 15.46
CA THR A 403 9.88 -6.19 14.16
C THR A 403 9.30 -4.79 14.35
N LEU A 404 8.26 -4.64 15.17
CA LEU A 404 7.65 -3.35 15.47
C LEU A 404 8.63 -2.43 16.21
N THR A 405 9.32 -2.93 17.25
CA THR A 405 10.33 -2.15 17.98
C THR A 405 11.41 -1.63 17.05
N LYS A 406 11.92 -2.47 16.13
CA LYS A 406 12.91 -2.06 15.14
C LYS A 406 12.36 -1.01 14.18
N LEU A 407 11.13 -1.13 13.72
CA LEU A 407 10.50 -0.13 12.85
C LEU A 407 10.33 1.22 13.54
N GLN A 408 10.06 1.23 14.85
CA GLN A 408 9.77 2.44 15.61
C GLN A 408 11.02 3.09 16.27
N SER A 409 12.21 2.51 16.11
CA SER A 409 13.43 2.90 16.83
C SER A 409 14.14 4.18 16.33
N ILE A 410 13.51 4.97 15.46
CA ILE A 410 14.12 6.11 14.75
C ILE A 410 13.38 7.43 14.93
#